data_AF-A0A838FHF8-F1
#
_entry.id   AF-A0A838FHF8-F1
#
_cell.length_a   1.000
_cell.length_b   1.000
_cell.length_c   1.000
_cell.angle_alpha   90.00
_cell.angle_beta   90.00
_cell.angle_gamma   90.00
#
_symmetry.space_group_name_H-M   'P 1'
#
loop_
_entity.id
_entity.type
_entity.pdbx_description
1 polymer ?
#
loop_
_entity_poly.entity_id
_entity_poly.type
_entity_poly.pdbx_seq_one_letter_code
_entity_poly.pdbx_strand_id
1 'polypeptide(L)'
;MSTRARAQSGGLRLEESGRALLHRRLEAASRRARAERRPVLAAVTVPVPAETDLSAAVLGSRGSTDAVFCLEQPARGGFVLAGLGAATVICAHG
;
A
#
# COMPACT_ATOMS: atom_id res chain seq x y z
N MET A 1 -1.73 31.27 5.42
CA MET A 1 -2.89 30.45 5.83
C MET A 1 -2.48 29.00 5.67
N SER A 2 -2.07 28.33 6.75
CA SER A 2 -1.52 26.97 6.71
C SER A 2 -2.58 25.99 7.21
N THR A 3 -3.17 25.24 6.27
CA THR A 3 -4.17 24.22 6.57
C THR A 3 -3.45 22.97 7.08
N ARG A 4 -3.49 22.71 8.38
CA ARG A 4 -3.01 21.44 8.96
C ARG A 4 -4.11 20.39 8.78
N ALA A 5 -3.88 19.43 7.88
CA ALA A 5 -4.68 18.21 7.85
C ALA A 5 -4.47 17.45 9.17
N ARG A 6 -5.56 17.25 9.94
CA ARG A 6 -5.56 16.32 11.07
C ARG A 6 -5.90 14.94 10.53
N ALA A 7 -4.91 14.07 10.42
CA ALA A 7 -5.15 12.65 10.18
C ALA A 7 -5.91 12.08 11.40
N GLN A 8 -7.14 11.59 11.21
CA GLN A 8 -7.79 10.81 12.24
C GLN A 8 -7.03 9.49 12.41
N SER A 9 -6.55 9.25 13.63
CA SER A 9 -5.69 8.12 13.97
C SER A 9 -6.50 6.83 14.10
N GLY A 10 -6.82 6.23 12.96
CA GLY A 10 -7.19 4.82 12.85
C GLY A 10 -6.28 4.20 11.80
N GLY A 11 -5.08 3.78 12.19
CA GLY A 11 -4.12 3.18 11.25
C GLY A 11 -4.75 1.96 10.55
N LEU A 12 -4.57 1.86 9.23
CA LEU A 12 -5.08 0.75 8.44
C LEU A 12 -4.34 -0.54 8.86
N ARG A 13 -5.07 -1.52 9.39
CA ARG A 13 -4.51 -2.81 9.83
C ARG A 13 -5.24 -3.94 9.15
N LEU A 14 -4.49 -4.96 8.75
CA LEU A 14 -5.09 -6.20 8.27
C LEU A 14 -5.79 -6.92 9.42
N GLU A 15 -7.04 -7.31 9.19
CA GLU A 15 -7.74 -8.25 10.05
C GLU A 15 -7.04 -9.62 10.04
N GLU A 16 -7.39 -10.47 11.02
CA GLU A 16 -6.79 -11.81 11.17
C GLU A 16 -6.91 -12.64 9.89
N SER A 17 -8.08 -12.60 9.25
CA SER A 17 -8.36 -13.31 8.01
C SER A 17 -7.44 -12.85 6.87
N GLY A 18 -7.22 -11.54 6.75
CA GLY A 18 -6.32 -10.93 5.77
C GLY A 18 -4.86 -11.30 6.05
N ARG A 19 -4.44 -11.28 7.33
CA ARG A 19 -3.09 -11.68 7.75
C ARG A 19 -2.82 -13.15 7.46
N ALA A 20 -3.76 -14.04 7.80
CA ALA A 20 -3.66 -15.47 7.51
C ALA A 20 -3.60 -15.75 6.00
N LEU A 21 -4.41 -15.04 5.20
CA LEU A 21 -4.36 -15.15 3.74
C LEU A 21 -3.01 -14.68 3.18
N LEU A 22 -2.50 -13.55 3.66
CA LEU A 22 -1.21 -13.03 3.24
C LEU A 22 -0.08 -14.01 3.59
N HIS A 23 -0.08 -14.57 4.79
CA HIS A 23 0.89 -15.57 5.22
C HIS A 23 0.89 -16.79 4.26
N ARG A 24 -0.28 -17.35 3.93
CA ARG A 24 -0.36 -18.46 2.97
C ARG A 24 0.18 -18.08 1.59
N ARG A 25 -0.09 -16.86 1.11
CA ARG A 25 0.41 -16.38 -0.18
C ARG A 25 1.92 -16.16 -0.17
N LEU A 26 2.48 -15.65 0.94
CA LEU A 26 3.92 -15.51 1.13
C LEU A 26 4.61 -16.88 1.09
N GLU A 27 4.07 -17.88 1.78
CA GLU A 27 4.60 -19.25 1.73
C GLU A 27 4.62 -19.83 0.31
N ALA A 28 3.52 -19.66 -0.44
CA ALA A 28 3.45 -20.10 -1.83
C ALA A 28 4.42 -19.34 -2.75
N ALA A 29 4.50 -18.01 -2.62
CA ALA A 29 5.41 -17.18 -3.39
C ALA A 29 6.88 -17.50 -3.07
N SER A 30 7.21 -17.79 -1.82
CA SER A 30 8.54 -18.15 -1.37
C SER A 30 8.99 -19.50 -1.95
N ARG A 31 8.10 -20.51 -1.98
CA ARG A 31 8.39 -21.79 -2.68
C ARG A 31 8.59 -21.57 -4.18
N ARG A 32 7.71 -20.77 -4.81
CA ARG A 32 7.79 -20.47 -6.24
C ARG A 32 9.07 -19.73 -6.61
N ALA A 33 9.46 -18.71 -5.83
CA ALA A 33 10.67 -17.94 -6.05
C ALA A 33 11.92 -18.82 -5.99
N ARG A 34 11.97 -19.80 -5.07
CA ARG A 34 13.06 -20.79 -5.00
C ARG A 34 13.07 -21.72 -6.21
N ALA A 35 11.92 -22.30 -6.56
CA ALA A 35 11.82 -23.24 -7.68
C ALA A 35 12.18 -22.59 -9.03
N GLU A 36 11.69 -21.37 -9.27
CA GLU A 36 11.86 -20.66 -10.54
C GLU A 36 13.12 -19.78 -10.56
N ARG A 37 13.85 -19.66 -9.44
CA ARG A 37 15.03 -18.80 -9.27
C ARG A 37 14.81 -17.36 -9.75
N ARG A 38 13.62 -16.80 -9.48
CA ARG A 38 13.25 -15.42 -9.83
C ARG A 38 12.40 -14.76 -8.75
N PRO A 39 12.37 -13.42 -8.67
CA PRO A 39 11.48 -12.69 -7.76
C PRO A 39 10.00 -12.99 -8.03
N VAL A 40 9.20 -13.12 -6.97
CA VAL A 40 7.74 -13.33 -7.03
C VAL A 40 7.06 -12.37 -6.05
N LEU A 41 6.01 -11.70 -6.50
CA LEU A 41 5.18 -10.85 -5.65
C LEU A 41 4.01 -11.65 -5.05
N ALA A 42 3.83 -11.52 -3.74
CA ALA A 42 2.62 -11.95 -3.04
C ALA A 42 1.87 -10.70 -2.56
N ALA A 43 0.56 -10.67 -2.78
CA ALA A 43 -0.29 -9.56 -2.35
C ALA A 43 -1.63 -10.09 -1.84
N VAL A 44 -2.31 -9.28 -1.04
CA VAL A 44 -3.73 -9.46 -0.69
C VAL A 44 -4.49 -8.18 -0.98
N THR A 45 -5.76 -8.34 -1.34
CA THR A 45 -6.70 -7.23 -1.49
C THR A 45 -7.74 -7.42 -0.41
N VAL A 46 -7.97 -6.38 0.37
CA VAL A 46 -8.96 -6.36 1.45
C VAL A 46 -9.87 -5.15 1.27
N PRO A 47 -11.15 -5.24 1.68
CA PRO A 47 -11.99 -4.05 1.75
C PRO A 47 -11.43 -3.08 2.79
N VAL A 48 -11.64 -1.79 2.55
CA VAL A 48 -11.27 -0.69 3.44
C VAL A 48 -12.52 0.19 3.60
N PRO A 49 -12.78 0.78 4.78
CA PRO A 49 -13.91 1.69 4.95
C PRO A 49 -13.85 2.83 3.93
N ALA A 50 -14.97 3.14 3.28
CA ALA A 50 -15.03 4.10 2.17
C ALA A 50 -14.68 5.53 2.60
N GLU A 51 -14.88 5.84 3.87
CA GLU A 51 -14.56 7.10 4.53
C GLU A 51 -13.08 7.25 4.92
N THR A 52 -12.26 6.22 4.65
CA THR A 52 -10.82 6.26 4.98
C THR A 52 -10.09 7.27 4.10
N ASP A 53 -9.51 8.30 4.72
CA ASP A 53 -8.54 9.18 4.06
C ASP A 53 -7.22 8.40 3.81
N LEU A 54 -7.08 7.85 2.61
CA LEU A 54 -5.93 7.04 2.22
C LEU A 54 -4.62 7.86 2.21
N SER A 55 -4.69 9.13 1.81
CA SER A 55 -3.54 10.04 1.79
C SER A 55 -3.03 10.27 3.22
N ALA A 56 -3.93 10.53 4.17
CA ALA A 56 -3.58 10.67 5.58
C ALA A 56 -3.03 9.36 6.18
N ALA A 57 -3.63 8.21 5.86
CA ALA A 57 -3.18 6.91 6.35
C ALA A 57 -1.75 6.59 5.90
N VAL A 58 -1.43 6.81 4.62
CA VAL A 58 -0.08 6.58 4.08
C VAL A 58 0.93 7.56 4.66
N LEU A 59 0.60 8.87 4.70
CA LEU A 59 1.51 9.89 5.23
C LEU A 59 1.79 9.72 6.72
N GLY A 60 0.82 9.22 7.49
CA GLY A 60 0.97 8.91 8.92
C GLY A 60 1.73 7.62 9.20
N SER A 61 1.77 6.69 8.24
CA SER A 61 2.44 5.39 8.40
C SER A 61 3.88 5.37 7.88
N ARG A 62 4.32 6.40 7.15
CA ARG A 62 5.63 6.42 6.49
C ARG A 62 6.79 6.50 7.48
N GLY A 63 7.83 5.71 7.22
CA GLY A 63 9.16 5.93 7.75
C GLY A 63 9.88 7.10 7.06
N SER A 64 11.04 7.49 7.59
CA SER A 64 11.85 8.61 7.07
C SER A 64 12.39 8.38 5.65
N THR A 65 12.48 7.13 5.21
CA THR A 65 13.03 6.72 3.90
C THR A 65 11.98 6.14 2.95
N ASP A 66 10.71 6.06 3.37
CA ASP A 66 9.68 5.42 2.55
C ASP A 66 9.29 6.29 1.36
N ALA A 67 9.25 5.68 0.18
CA ALA A 67 8.58 6.28 -0.97
C ALA A 67 7.07 6.38 -0.69
N VAL A 68 6.48 7.52 -1.03
CA VAL A 68 5.05 7.77 -0.88
C VAL A 68 4.49 8.23 -2.21
N PHE A 69 3.32 7.69 -2.56
CA PHE A 69 2.54 8.11 -3.72
C PHE A 69 1.09 8.34 -3.29
N CYS A 70 0.51 9.48 -3.65
CA CYS A 70 -0.92 9.76 -3.45
C CYS A 70 -1.45 10.43 -4.73
N LEU A 71 -2.51 9.87 -5.30
CA LEU A 71 -3.18 10.37 -6.50
C LEU A 71 -4.68 10.38 -6.26
N GLU A 72 -5.27 11.56 -6.33
CA GLU A 72 -6.71 11.76 -6.27
C GLU A 72 -7.21 12.17 -7.66
N GLN A 73 -8.27 11.52 -8.14
CA GLN A 73 -8.85 11.77 -9.46
C GLN A 73 -10.36 12.01 -9.33
N PRO A 74 -10.77 13.22 -8.91
CA PRO A 74 -12.17 13.54 -8.70
C PRO A 74 -13.00 13.43 -9.99
N ALA A 75 -12.41 13.71 -11.15
CA ALA A 75 -13.08 13.65 -12.45
C ALA A 75 -13.43 12.23 -12.95
N ARG A 76 -12.95 11.16 -12.29
CA ARG A 76 -13.18 9.77 -12.70
C ARG A 76 -13.96 9.00 -11.64
N GLY A 77 -15.12 9.53 -11.24
CA GLY A 77 -15.98 8.88 -10.26
C GLY A 77 -15.44 8.90 -8.83
N GLY A 78 -14.56 9.86 -8.51
CA GLY A 78 -14.04 10.03 -7.14
C GLY A 78 -13.14 8.91 -6.65
N PHE A 79 -12.16 8.48 -7.45
CA PHE A 79 -11.19 7.48 -7.01
C PHE A 79 -9.92 8.10 -6.43
N VAL A 80 -9.34 7.39 -5.46
CA VAL A 80 -8.07 7.74 -4.82
C VAL A 80 -7.16 6.51 -4.84
N LEU A 81 -5.88 6.72 -5.10
CA LEU A 81 -4.82 5.72 -4.98
C LEU A 81 -3.73 6.27 -4.07
N ALA A 82 -3.35 5.50 -3.07
CA ALA A 82 -2.20 5.82 -2.22
C ALA A 82 -1.30 4.59 -2.07
N GLY A 83 0.01 4.80 -2.06
CA GLY A 83 1.03 3.76 -1.96
C GLY A 83 2.13 4.16 -0.97
N LEU A 84 2.59 3.18 -0.20
CA LEU A 84 3.70 3.31 0.74
C LEU A 84 4.78 2.26 0.42
N GLY A 85 6.04 2.71 0.34
CA GLY A 85 7.17 1.88 -0.06
C GLY A 85 7.18 1.59 -1.57
N ALA A 86 8.15 0.78 -1.99
CA ALA A 86 8.29 0.33 -3.38
C ALA A 86 8.91 -1.07 -3.43
N ALA A 87 8.31 -1.98 -4.19
CA ALA A 87 8.89 -3.31 -4.44
C ALA A 87 9.97 -3.26 -5.54
N THR A 88 9.87 -2.30 -6.45
CA THR A 88 10.86 -2.03 -7.50
C THR A 88 10.80 -0.55 -7.87
N VAL A 89 11.93 0.03 -8.29
CA VAL A 89 12.04 1.42 -8.72
C VAL A 89 12.58 1.42 -10.14
N ILE A 90 11.90 2.15 -11.02
CA ILE A 90 12.30 2.31 -12.42
C ILE A 90 12.72 3.77 -12.60
N CYS A 91 13.95 3.98 -13.07
CA CYS A 91 14.51 5.29 -13.36
C CYS A 91 14.69 5.46 -14.87
N ALA A 92 14.32 6.62 -15.39
CA ALA A 92 14.62 7.03 -16.76
C ALA A 92 15.54 8.25 -16.73
N HIS A 93 16.49 8.30 -17.65
CA HIS A 93 17.44 9.40 -17.80
C HIS A 93 17.37 9.89 -19.25
N GLY A 94 17.43 11.21 -19.44
CA GLY A 94 17.47 11.86 -20.75
C GLY A 94 18.89 12.08 -21.25
#